data_AF-A0A3B9MCZ2-F1
#
_entry.id   AF-A0A3B9MCZ2-F1
#
_cell.length_a   1.000
_cell.length_b   1.000
_cell.length_c   1.000
_cell.angle_alpha   90.00
_cell.angle_beta   90.00
_cell.angle_gamma   90.00
#
_symmetry.space_group_name_H-M   'P 1'
#
loop_
_entity.id
_entity.type
_entity.pdbx_description
1 polymer ?
#
loop_
_entity_poly.entity_id
_entity_poly.type
_entity_poly.pdbx_seq_one_letter_code
_entity_poly.pdbx_strand_id
1 'polypeptide(L)' 'MAVQVLICDDQETFRAVAREVVNATRGFEVVGEAETGEDSVVAAGRLHPDLVLMDVHLPGIDGLEASR' A
#
# COMPACT_ATOMS: atom_id res chain seq x y z
N MET A 1 19.80 1.87 -1.02
CA MET A 1 18.54 1.76 -0.28
C MET A 1 17.43 1.67 -1.29
N ALA A 2 16.48 0.75 -1.08
CA ALA A 2 15.26 0.68 -1.86
C ALA A 2 14.17 1.51 -1.17
N VAL A 3 13.26 2.07 -1.95
CA VAL A 3 12.04 2.72 -1.49
C VAL A 3 11.07 1.61 -1.07
N GLN A 4 10.74 1.56 0.22
CA GLN A 4 9.83 0.59 0.79
C GLN A 4 8.38 1.02 0.54
N VAL A 5 7.63 0.18 -0.19
CA VAL A 5 6.26 0.46 -0.61
C VAL A 5 5.26 -0.42 0.14
N LEU A 6 4.27 0.21 0.77
CA LEU A 6 3.05 -0.45 1.24
C LEU A 6 1.96 -0.28 0.20
N ILE A 7 1.27 -1.36 -0.18
CA ILE A 7 0.14 -1.31 -1.13
C ILE A 7 -1.16 -1.48 -0.36
N CYS A 8 -2.14 -0.61 -0.60
CA CYS A 8 -3.48 -0.70 -0.03
C CYS A 8 -4.54 -0.63 -1.13
N ASP A 9 -5.27 -1.73 -1.35
CA ASP A 9 -6.34 -1.86 -2.34
C ASP A 9 -7.20 -3.07 -1.94
N ASP A 10 -8.53 -2.98 -2.03
CA ASP A 10 -9.44 -4.06 -1.63
C ASP A 10 -9.53 -5.19 -2.67
N GLN A 11 -8.97 -4.99 -3.86
CA GLN A 11 -8.98 -5.95 -4.96
C GLN A 11 -7.62 -6.63 -5.14
N GLU A 12 -7.58 -7.95 -4.90
CA GLU A 12 -6.38 -8.78 -5.05
C GLU A 12 -5.70 -8.62 -6.43
N THR A 13 -6.49 -8.52 -7.50
CA THR A 13 -5.97 -8.33 -8.87
C THR A 13 -5.16 -7.04 -9.00
N PHE A 14 -5.64 -5.93 -8.43
CA PHE A 14 -4.92 -4.65 -8.48
C PHE A 14 -3.66 -4.69 -7.62
N ARG A 15 -3.73 -5.26 -6.41
CA ARG A 15 -2.53 -5.47 -5.58
C ARG A 15 -1.49 -6.32 -6.28
N ALA A 16 -1.89 -7.39 -6.97
CA ALA A 16 -0.97 -8.23 -7.72
C ALA A 16 -0.26 -7.46 -8.83
N VAL A 17 -0.99 -6.67 -9.62
CA VAL A 17 -0.40 -5.82 -10.67
C VAL A 17 0.52 -4.76 -10.07
N ALA A 18 0.12 -4.09 -9.00
CA ALA A 18 0.94 -3.09 -8.32
C ALA A 18 2.25 -3.70 -7.79
N ARG A 19 2.19 -4.90 -7.20
CA ARG A 19 3.37 -5.64 -6.73
C ARG A 19 4.35 -5.94 -7.87
N GLU A 20 3.85 -6.40 -9.01
CA GLU A 20 4.68 -6.65 -10.20
C GLU A 20 5.37 -5.36 -10.68
N VAL A 21 4.63 -4.24 -10.75
CA VAL A 21 5.19 -2.94 -11.17
C VAL A 21 6.25 -2.46 -10.18
N VAL A 22 6.01 -2.55 -8.88
CA VAL A 22 6.96 -2.15 -7.84
C VAL A 22 8.23 -3.01 -7.92
N ASN A 23 8.09 -4.33 -7.99
CA ASN A 23 9.22 -5.25 -8.07
C ASN A 23 10.02 -5.13 -9.37
N ALA A 24 9.38 -4.75 -10.47
CA ALA A 24 10.05 -4.44 -11.73
C ALA A 24 10.80 -3.10 -11.71
N THR A 25 10.47 -2.22 -10.75
CA THR A 25 11.09 -0.89 -10.64
C THR A 25 12.36 -0.96 -9.80
N ARG A 26 13.51 -0.70 -10.43
CA ARG A 26 14.81 -0.74 -9.75
C ARG A 26 14.83 0.23 -8.57
N GLY A 27 15.16 -0.29 -7.39
CA GLY A 27 15.28 0.51 -6.16
C GLY A 27 13.95 0.69 -5.43
N PHE A 28 12.94 -0.11 -5.72
CA PHE A 28 11.69 -0.19 -4.96
C PHE A 28 11.47 -1.63 -4.49
N GLU A 29 10.79 -1.79 -3.36
CA GLU A 29 10.41 -3.11 -2.82
C GLU A 29 9.07 -3.02 -2.09
N VAL A 30 8.24 -4.06 -2.20
CA VAL A 30 6.98 -4.14 -1.43
C VAL A 30 7.29 -4.68 -0.04
N VAL A 31 6.90 -3.93 1.00
CA VAL A 31 7.10 -4.31 2.42
C VAL A 31 5.82 -4.80 3.10
N GLY A 32 4.66 -4.58 2.48
CA GLY A 32 3.38 -5.06 2.98
C GLY A 32 2.23 -4.77 2.03
N GLU A 33 1.09 -5.39 2.34
CA GLU A 33 -0.19 -5.18 1.68
C GLU A 33 -1.29 -4.99 2.74
N ALA A 34 -2.31 -4.21 2.39
CA ALA A 34 -3.53 -4.00 3.17
C ALA A 34 -4.76 -4.00 2.25
N GLU A 35 -5.92 -4.35 2.79
CA GLU A 35 -7.19 -4.43 2.03
C GLU A 35 -8.19 -3.35 2.46
N THR A 36 -7.91 -2.63 3.56
CA THR A 36 -8.77 -1.60 4.13
C THR A 36 -7.94 -0.39 4.54
N GLY A 37 -8.58 0.79 4.63
CA GLY A 37 -7.90 1.99 5.08
C GLY A 37 -7.37 1.84 6.51
N GLU A 38 -8.12 1.21 7.40
CA GLU A 38 -7.74 0.94 8.79
C GLU A 38 -6.49 0.03 8.88
N ASP A 39 -6.48 -1.07 8.12
CA ASP A 39 -5.33 -1.98 8.08
C ASP A 39 -4.08 -1.29 7.51
N SER A 40 -4.27 -0.38 6.55
CA SER A 40 -3.17 0.39 5.97
C SER A 40 -2.50 1.31 6.99
N VAL A 41 -3.28 1.97 7.85
CA VAL A 41 -2.76 2.85 8.92
C VAL A 41 -1.98 2.03 9.95
N VAL A 42 -2.52 0.87 10.36
CA VAL A 42 -1.84 -0.04 11.29
C VAL A 42 -0.54 -0.58 10.68
N ALA A 43 -0.58 -1.00 9.41
CA ALA A 43 0.58 -1.51 8.70
C ALA A 43 1.65 -0.43 8.52
N ALA A 44 1.28 0.80 8.15
CA ALA A 44 2.20 1.91 7.99
C ALA A 44 2.90 2.26 9.31
N GLY A 45 2.17 2.26 10.43
CA GLY A 45 2.74 2.47 11.76
C GLY A 45 3.73 1.39 12.21
N ARG A 46 3.58 0.16 11.72
CA ARG A 46 4.47 -0.98 12.04
C ARG A 46 5.67 -1.09 11.10
N LEU A 47 5.44 -0.90 9.80
CA LEU A 47 6.41 -1.15 8.74
C LEU A 47 7.23 0.08 8.41
N HIS A 48 6.76 1.28 8.75
CA HIS A 48 7.39 2.56 8.41
C HIS A 48 7.80 2.65 6.92
N PRO A 49 6.86 2.42 5.98
CA PRO A 49 7.17 2.48 4.55
C PRO A 49 7.57 3.89 4.12
N ASP A 50 8.39 3.99 3.08
CA ASP A 50 8.78 5.27 2.46
C ASP A 50 7.67 5.82 1.56
N LEU A 51 6.83 4.94 1.02
CA LEU A 51 5.73 5.24 0.11
C LEU A 51 4.52 4.33 0.40
N VAL A 52 3.32 4.89 0.35
CA VAL A 52 2.07 4.11 0.33
C VAL A 52 1.41 4.29 -1.03
N LEU A 53 1.12 3.18 -1.71
CA LEU A 53 0.25 3.15 -2.88
C LEU A 53 -1.17 2.84 -2.40
N MET A 54 -2.03 3.85 -2.41
CA MET A 54 -3.33 3.86 -1.74
C MET A 54 -4.46 3.95 -2.78
N ASP A 55 -5.37 2.97 -2.76
CA ASP A 55 -6.68 3.15 -3.40
C ASP A 55 -7.52 4.16 -2.62
N VAL A 56 -8.23 5.01 -3.36
CA VAL A 56 -9.13 6.01 -2.80
C VAL A 56 -10.43 5.38 -2.32
N HIS A 57 -10.95 4.37 -3.02
CA HIS A 57 -12.29 3.83 -2.77
C HIS A 57 -12.26 2.53 -1.95
N LEU A 58 -11.88 2.66 -0.68
CA LEU A 58 -11.82 1.53 0.24
C LEU A 58 -13.12 1.35 1.05
N PRO A 59 -13.43 0.11 1.47
CA PRO A 59 -14.44 -0.13 2.50
C PRO A 59 -13.96 0.37 3.88
N GLY A 60 -14.87 0.86 4.71
CA GLY A 60 -14.53 1.44 6.01
C GLY A 60 -14.18 2.92 5.88
N ILE A 61 -13.03 3.35 6.41
CA ILE A 61 -12.46 4.65 6.05
C ILE A 61 -11.91 4.61 4.62
N ASP A 62 -12.14 5.69 3.86
CA ASP A 62 -11.61 5.80 2.51
C ASP A 62 -10.10 6.09 2.52
N GLY A 63 -9.45 5.95 1.36
CA GLY A 63 -7.99 6.13 1.25
C GLY A 63 -7.53 7.57 1.48
N LEU A 64 -8.43 8.56 1.31
CA LEU A 64 -8.11 9.97 1.57
C LEU A 64 -8.06 10.23 3.08
N GLU A 65 -9.02 9.70 3.83
CA GLU A 65 -9.07 9.78 5.28
C GLU A 65 -7.89 9.00 5.91
N ALA A 66 -7.57 7.82 5.38
CA ALA A 66 -6.41 7.04 5.82
C ALA A 66 -5.06 7.76 5.60
N SER A 67 -5.02 8.77 4.71
CA SER A 67 -3.82 9.53 4.35
C SER A 67 -3.70 10.89 5.08
N ARG A 68 -4.59 11.20 6.03
CA ARG A 68 -4.55 12.43 6.84
C ARG A 68 -3.60 12.35 8.03
#